data_AF-A0A6J3MIF3-F1
#
_entry.id   AF-A0A6J3MIF3-F1
#
_cell.length_a   1.000
_cell.length_b   1.000
_cell.length_c   1.000
_cell.angle_alpha   90.00
_cell.angle_beta   90.00
_cell.angle_gamma   90.00
#
_symmetry.space_group_name_H-M   'P 1'
#
loop_
_entity.id
_entity.type
_entity.pdbx_description
1 polymer ?
#
loop_
_entity_poly.entity_id
_entity_poly.type
_entity_poly.pdbx_seq_one_letter_code
_entity_poly.pdbx_strand_id
1 'polypeptide(L)'
;MASDPKEVERDVAPASGPPAERPTAIWTRRFVILAFWAVVVCLGLPLWTWTTTIHRSELPLESMNAWAEGHACKFHFPLQISLSASHLSAELRRDVASRTQDLLNGRGTGSLHTFNVSFDEARNTTALVVFLTNQQPDEPPKAKLRTWEPVLDAEVNIDTADAVADTAIFLAQQISDLFDDEGAFLASLLHSSPFESSSHQLQSFEQQAKLDGRNTRAFKYASTYHLTFSLITPHGSPSAWEIEQALSESISKLIKPLSAISHFVVNTQVQLFARFSPSIAGPTFDSANNRWKLQHEDLSGFVNAAEWPLSPSIGSGPTINFILYVPAPDQNPLSIGESGQTSWIIPQWGGVQVHNALNNTAGRLTAQDLEDDMLVFAEQLTTLLGVPQTPPSLSLRISSLARERATSLILSASSTLGALARLTLKLTSIAIPDSVAKSVDATIYRLDQACRNLNAGQSNGRAVGHGWVEGDPEVTRKKSEDLVKSKHSLKSIS
;
A
#
# COMPACT_ATOMS: atom_id res chain seq x y z
N MET A 1 -66.39 -55.02 -65.02
CA MET A 1 -67.71 -54.77 -65.62
C MET A 1 -67.90 -53.27 -65.64
N ALA A 2 -67.98 -52.53 -66.73
CA ALA A 2 -68.11 -52.80 -68.16
C ALA A 2 -67.55 -51.51 -68.82
N SER A 3 -66.50 -51.57 -69.63
CA SER A 3 -66.56 -51.54 -71.10
C SER A 3 -67.49 -50.46 -71.70
N ASP A 4 -66.81 -49.45 -72.27
CA ASP A 4 -67.20 -48.58 -73.41
C ASP A 4 -68.25 -47.46 -73.20
N PRO A 5 -68.31 -46.40 -74.06
CA PRO A 5 -67.38 -46.00 -75.15
C PRO A 5 -67.13 -44.47 -75.34
N LYS A 6 -66.19 -44.17 -76.26
CA LYS A 6 -66.17 -43.05 -77.24
C LYS A 6 -66.05 -41.59 -76.75
N GLU A 7 -64.79 -41.20 -76.58
CA GLU A 7 -64.09 -40.21 -77.41
C GLU A 7 -64.95 -39.33 -78.36
N VAL A 8 -65.16 -38.08 -77.96
CA VAL A 8 -65.31 -36.92 -78.84
C VAL A 8 -64.39 -35.84 -78.30
N GLU A 9 -63.23 -35.74 -78.94
CA GLU A 9 -62.19 -34.75 -78.75
C GLU A 9 -62.77 -33.35 -79.02
N ARG A 10 -62.84 -32.52 -77.97
CA ARG A 10 -62.93 -31.07 -78.10
C ARG A 10 -61.64 -30.50 -77.55
N ASP A 11 -60.84 -29.97 -78.46
CA ASP A 11 -59.68 -29.12 -78.22
C ASP A 11 -60.00 -28.06 -77.15
N VAL A 12 -59.50 -28.30 -75.93
CA VAL A 12 -59.36 -27.27 -74.89
C VAL A 12 -57.91 -26.84 -74.92
N ALA A 13 -57.67 -25.65 -75.46
CA ALA A 13 -56.38 -25.00 -75.56
C ALA A 13 -55.62 -25.01 -74.21
N PRO A 14 -54.29 -25.17 -74.23
CA PRO A 14 -53.50 -25.27 -73.01
C PRO A 14 -53.56 -23.95 -72.23
N ALA A 15 -53.85 -24.03 -70.93
CA ALA A 15 -53.73 -22.93 -70.00
C ALA A 15 -52.26 -22.46 -69.99
N SER A 16 -52.03 -21.36 -70.70
CA SER A 16 -50.74 -20.69 -70.81
C SER A 16 -50.23 -20.34 -69.40
N GLY A 17 -49.05 -20.85 -69.05
CA GLY A 17 -48.26 -20.32 -67.95
C GLY A 17 -48.04 -18.81 -68.10
N PRO A 18 -47.63 -18.10 -67.03
CA PRO A 18 -47.45 -16.66 -67.06
C PRO A 18 -46.58 -16.24 -68.27
N PRO A 19 -46.91 -15.14 -68.96
CA PRO A 19 -46.27 -14.76 -70.21
C PRO A 19 -44.75 -14.64 -70.04
N ALA A 20 -44.00 -15.17 -71.02
CA ALA A 20 -42.54 -15.13 -71.01
C ALA A 20 -42.03 -13.70 -70.88
N GLU A 21 -41.17 -13.46 -69.88
CA GLU A 21 -40.62 -12.13 -69.58
C GLU A 21 -39.92 -11.54 -70.81
N ARG A 22 -40.23 -10.28 -71.14
CA ARG A 22 -39.57 -9.57 -72.23
C ARG A 22 -38.05 -9.46 -71.92
N PRO A 23 -37.15 -9.64 -72.90
CA PRO A 23 -35.70 -9.66 -72.66
C PRO A 23 -35.17 -8.35 -72.04
N THR A 24 -35.84 -7.22 -72.32
CA THR A 24 -35.54 -5.92 -71.72
C THR A 24 -35.78 -5.90 -70.21
N ALA A 25 -36.81 -6.61 -69.71
CA ALA A 25 -37.11 -6.73 -68.29
C ALA A 25 -36.05 -7.56 -67.54
N ILE A 26 -35.44 -8.55 -68.21
CA ILE A 26 -34.36 -9.37 -67.66
C ILE A 26 -33.09 -8.52 -67.48
N TRP A 27 -32.76 -7.69 -68.48
CA TRP A 27 -31.59 -6.79 -68.43
C TRP A 27 -31.77 -5.70 -67.37
N THR A 28 -32.93 -5.06 -67.28
CA THR A 28 -33.20 -4.08 -66.21
C THR A 28 -33.12 -4.71 -64.83
N ARG A 29 -33.65 -5.93 -64.63
CA ARG A 29 -33.51 -6.66 -63.36
C ARG A 29 -32.04 -6.90 -63.00
N ARG A 30 -31.20 -7.32 -63.96
CA ARG A 30 -29.76 -7.50 -63.75
C ARG A 30 -29.05 -6.19 -63.39
N PHE A 31 -29.34 -5.10 -64.08
CA PHE A 31 -28.76 -3.78 -63.76
C PHE A 31 -29.19 -3.28 -62.38
N VAL A 32 -30.45 -3.48 -61.98
CA VAL A 32 -30.94 -3.14 -60.63
C VAL A 32 -30.22 -3.95 -59.56
N ILE A 33 -30.05 -5.26 -59.76
CA ILE A 33 -29.29 -6.12 -58.84
C ILE A 33 -27.83 -5.68 -58.75
N LEU A 34 -27.20 -5.36 -59.89
CA LEU A 34 -25.79 -4.93 -59.94
C LEU A 34 -25.60 -3.57 -59.27
N ALA A 35 -26.51 -2.61 -59.50
CA ALA A 35 -26.49 -1.30 -58.83
C ALA A 35 -26.70 -1.43 -57.31
N PHE A 36 -27.61 -2.31 -56.87
CA PHE A 36 -27.80 -2.61 -55.44
C PHE A 36 -26.51 -3.15 -54.81
N TRP A 37 -25.89 -4.16 -55.40
CA TRP A 37 -24.62 -4.71 -54.89
C TRP A 37 -23.46 -3.71 -54.98
N ALA A 38 -23.41 -2.88 -56.01
CA ALA A 38 -22.41 -1.81 -56.11
C ALA A 38 -22.53 -0.82 -54.96
N VAL A 39 -23.74 -0.41 -54.57
CA VAL A 39 -23.96 0.46 -53.40
C VAL A 39 -23.58 -0.27 -52.11
N VAL A 40 -23.99 -1.52 -51.93
CA VAL A 40 -23.66 -2.32 -50.74
C VAL A 40 -22.14 -2.49 -50.60
N VAL A 41 -21.42 -2.77 -51.69
CA VAL A 41 -19.97 -3.03 -51.65
C VAL A 41 -19.17 -1.73 -51.57
N CYS A 42 -19.53 -0.69 -52.32
CA CYS A 42 -18.75 0.55 -52.39
C CYS A 42 -19.07 1.53 -51.25
N LEU A 43 -20.28 1.51 -50.70
CA LEU A 43 -20.72 2.43 -49.63
C LEU A 43 -21.10 1.68 -48.35
N GLY A 44 -21.84 0.58 -48.48
CA GLY A 44 -22.30 -0.22 -47.34
C GLY A 44 -21.15 -0.85 -46.54
N LEU A 45 -20.27 -1.61 -47.20
CA LEU A 45 -19.17 -2.31 -46.54
C LEU A 45 -18.16 -1.35 -45.89
N PRO A 46 -17.69 -0.26 -46.53
CA PRO A 46 -16.74 0.67 -45.89
C PRO A 46 -17.35 1.44 -44.73
N LEU A 47 -18.62 1.84 -44.84
CA LEU A 47 -19.33 2.51 -43.75
C LEU A 47 -19.59 1.54 -42.59
N TRP A 48 -19.96 0.29 -42.90
CA TRP A 48 -20.15 -0.76 -41.92
C TRP A 48 -18.84 -1.05 -41.19
N THR A 49 -17.73 -1.29 -41.89
CA THR A 49 -16.43 -1.50 -41.24
C THR A 49 -16.03 -0.30 -40.40
N TRP A 50 -16.15 0.93 -40.90
CA TRP A 50 -15.78 2.13 -40.14
C TRP A 50 -16.64 2.34 -38.88
N THR A 51 -17.95 2.06 -38.96
CA THR A 51 -18.88 2.21 -37.82
C THR A 51 -18.83 1.05 -36.84
N THR A 52 -18.44 -0.16 -37.27
CA THR A 52 -18.33 -1.33 -36.41
C THR A 52 -16.90 -1.63 -35.94
N THR A 53 -15.87 -0.97 -36.48
CA THR A 53 -14.50 -1.11 -35.99
C THR A 53 -14.39 -0.48 -34.62
N ILE A 54 -14.04 -1.30 -33.65
CA ILE A 54 -13.79 -0.85 -32.28
C ILE A 54 -12.36 -0.29 -32.23
N HIS A 55 -12.21 0.99 -31.88
CA HIS A 55 -10.90 1.59 -31.66
C HIS A 55 -10.17 0.87 -30.52
N ARG A 56 -8.90 0.52 -30.75
CA ARG A 56 -8.07 -0.20 -29.79
C ARG A 56 -6.66 0.35 -29.82
N SER A 57 -6.28 1.09 -28.78
CA SER A 57 -4.92 1.58 -28.62
C SER A 57 -3.93 0.43 -28.43
N GLU A 58 -2.75 0.55 -29.01
CA GLU A 58 -1.66 -0.41 -28.84
C GLU A 58 -1.09 -0.30 -27.41
N LEU A 59 -0.76 -1.45 -26.82
CA LEU A 59 -0.15 -1.54 -25.50
C LEU A 59 1.25 -2.16 -25.61
N PRO A 60 2.23 -1.70 -24.81
CA PRO A 60 3.59 -2.25 -24.80
C PRO A 60 3.63 -3.60 -24.05
N LEU A 61 3.02 -4.63 -24.63
CA LEU A 61 2.83 -5.94 -23.99
C LEU A 61 4.14 -6.60 -23.57
N GLU A 62 5.21 -6.44 -24.35
CA GLU A 62 6.53 -6.96 -24.03
C GLU A 62 7.06 -6.36 -22.72
N SER A 63 7.02 -5.03 -22.59
CA SER A 63 7.45 -4.35 -21.37
C SER A 63 6.55 -4.69 -20.17
N MET A 64 5.23 -4.78 -20.39
CA MET A 64 4.29 -5.18 -19.33
C MET A 64 4.59 -6.59 -18.81
N ASN A 65 4.85 -7.54 -19.71
CA ASN A 65 5.20 -8.92 -19.34
C ASN A 65 6.58 -8.98 -18.69
N ALA A 66 7.57 -8.22 -19.18
CA ALA A 66 8.90 -8.15 -18.57
C ALA A 66 8.84 -7.67 -17.10
N TRP A 67 7.95 -6.72 -16.78
CA TRP A 67 7.69 -6.34 -15.39
C TRP A 67 6.95 -7.43 -14.61
N ALA A 68 5.89 -8.00 -15.19
CA ALA A 68 5.10 -9.04 -14.56
C ALA A 68 5.87 -10.33 -14.28
N GLU A 69 6.91 -10.63 -15.06
CA GLU A 69 7.78 -11.81 -14.94
C GLU A 69 9.06 -11.53 -14.14
N GLY A 70 9.25 -10.29 -13.66
CA GLY A 70 10.41 -9.93 -12.85
C GLY A 70 11.71 -9.72 -13.62
N HIS A 71 11.66 -9.69 -14.95
CA HIS A 71 12.84 -9.47 -15.81
C HIS A 71 13.26 -8.01 -15.92
N ALA A 72 12.32 -7.08 -15.72
CA ALA A 72 12.58 -5.64 -15.89
C ALA A 72 13.40 -5.01 -14.75
N CYS A 73 13.33 -5.56 -13.53
CA CYS A 73 14.00 -5.01 -12.36
C CYS A 73 14.60 -6.12 -11.50
N LYS A 74 15.87 -5.96 -11.13
CA LYS A 74 16.50 -6.77 -10.09
C LYS A 74 16.58 -5.93 -8.83
N PHE A 75 15.93 -6.39 -7.76
CA PHE A 75 15.94 -5.68 -6.48
C PHE A 75 17.33 -5.80 -5.85
N HIS A 76 17.92 -4.65 -5.58
CA HIS A 76 19.17 -4.53 -4.85
C HIS A 76 19.10 -3.29 -3.98
N PHE A 77 19.35 -3.43 -2.68
CA PHE A 77 19.23 -2.33 -1.72
C PHE A 77 20.63 -1.93 -1.23
N PRO A 78 21.31 -1.01 -1.93
CA PRO A 78 22.61 -0.54 -1.48
C PRO A 78 22.44 0.39 -0.27
N LEU A 79 23.05 0.01 0.84
CA LEU A 79 23.09 0.76 2.08
C LEU A 79 24.45 1.44 2.22
N GLN A 80 24.46 2.77 2.23
CA GLN A 80 25.67 3.56 2.46
C GLN A 80 25.88 3.74 3.97
N ILE A 81 26.96 3.17 4.49
CA ILE A 81 27.37 3.29 5.89
C ILE A 81 28.55 4.25 5.97
N SER A 82 28.39 5.33 6.74
CA SER A 82 29.45 6.31 6.97
C SER A 82 30.06 6.07 8.35
N LEU A 83 31.33 5.69 8.39
CA LEU A 83 32.12 5.66 9.61
C LEU A 83 32.69 7.06 9.86
N SER A 84 32.68 7.52 11.11
CA SER A 84 33.33 8.78 11.49
C SER A 84 34.24 8.54 12.68
N ALA A 85 35.51 8.92 12.50
CA ALA A 85 36.55 8.78 13.50
C ALA A 85 37.58 9.88 13.32
N SER A 86 37.46 10.94 14.11
CA SER A 86 38.37 12.09 14.04
C SER A 86 39.80 11.77 14.46
N HIS A 87 40.01 10.72 15.26
CA HIS A 87 41.28 10.37 15.89
C HIS A 87 42.14 9.37 15.09
N LEU A 88 41.58 8.72 14.06
CA LEU A 88 42.27 7.65 13.31
C LEU A 88 43.12 8.19 12.16
N SER A 89 44.22 7.52 11.82
CA SER A 89 45.01 7.81 10.62
C SER A 89 44.26 7.40 9.34
N ALA A 90 44.59 8.00 8.19
CA ALA A 90 43.92 7.70 6.93
C ALA A 90 44.11 6.24 6.45
N GLU A 91 45.20 5.59 6.83
CA GLU A 91 45.49 4.19 6.47
C GLU A 91 44.60 3.23 7.26
N LEU A 92 44.53 3.41 8.59
CA LEU A 92 43.66 2.63 9.47
C LEU A 92 42.18 2.78 9.09
N ARG A 93 41.74 4.00 8.72
CA ARG A 93 40.38 4.23 8.22
C ARG A 93 40.07 3.38 6.99
N ARG A 94 40.97 3.30 6.01
CA ARG A 94 40.73 2.49 4.81
C ARG A 94 40.68 1.00 5.13
N ASP A 95 41.56 0.53 6.02
CA ASP A 95 41.60 -0.89 6.40
C ASP A 95 40.33 -1.32 7.15
N VAL A 96 39.90 -0.53 8.15
CA VAL A 96 38.65 -0.80 8.89
C VAL A 96 37.45 -0.78 7.95
N ALA A 97 37.33 0.21 7.07
CA ALA A 97 36.21 0.29 6.13
C ALA A 97 36.18 -0.90 5.15
N SER A 98 37.32 -1.23 4.54
CA SER A 98 37.40 -2.36 3.59
C SER A 98 37.06 -3.68 4.26
N ARG A 99 37.68 -3.97 5.42
CA ARG A 99 37.42 -5.23 6.16
C ARG A 99 35.97 -5.33 6.61
N THR A 100 35.40 -4.24 7.13
CA THR A 100 33.99 -4.23 7.56
C THR A 100 33.05 -4.47 6.36
N GLN A 101 33.34 -3.83 5.22
CA GLN A 101 32.57 -4.03 3.99
C GLN A 101 32.65 -5.47 3.46
N ASP A 102 33.85 -6.06 3.44
CA ASP A 102 34.07 -7.43 2.99
C ASP A 102 33.35 -8.44 3.90
N LEU A 103 33.38 -8.22 5.22
CA LEU A 103 32.68 -9.06 6.19
C LEU A 103 31.15 -8.93 6.08
N LEU A 104 30.63 -7.73 5.88
CA LEU A 104 29.18 -7.48 5.71
C LEU A 104 28.65 -8.17 4.45
N ASN A 105 29.30 -7.93 3.31
CA ASN A 105 28.88 -8.50 2.03
C ASN A 105 29.20 -10.01 1.93
N GLY A 106 30.21 -10.50 2.68
CA GLY A 106 30.57 -11.92 2.76
C GLY A 106 29.65 -12.74 3.67
N ARG A 107 29.10 -12.16 4.74
CA ARG A 107 28.09 -12.82 5.61
C ARG A 107 26.76 -13.07 4.89
N GLY A 108 26.44 -12.23 3.92
CA GLY A 108 25.13 -12.15 3.28
C GLY A 108 25.04 -12.84 1.92
N THR A 109 25.58 -14.04 1.73
CA THR A 109 25.31 -14.83 0.51
C THR A 109 23.80 -15.11 0.41
N GLY A 110 23.06 -14.27 -0.31
CA GLY A 110 21.60 -14.31 -0.43
C GLY A 110 20.84 -13.10 0.14
N SER A 111 21.52 -12.12 0.76
CA SER A 111 20.86 -10.89 1.23
C SER A 111 20.59 -9.93 0.06
N LEU A 112 19.40 -9.31 0.04
CA LEU A 112 19.03 -8.27 -0.92
C LEU A 112 19.81 -6.96 -0.69
N HIS A 113 20.44 -6.83 0.48
CA HIS A 113 21.22 -5.67 0.89
C HIS A 113 22.66 -5.76 0.39
N THR A 114 23.24 -4.62 0.06
CA THR A 114 24.67 -4.51 -0.20
C THR A 114 25.21 -3.30 0.51
N PHE A 115 26.26 -3.51 1.28
CA PHE A 115 26.81 -2.50 2.17
C PHE A 115 28.00 -1.83 1.50
N ASN A 116 27.97 -0.50 1.45
CA ASN A 116 29.10 0.32 1.04
C ASN A 116 29.57 1.09 2.26
N VAL A 117 30.79 0.84 2.71
CA VAL A 117 31.34 1.43 3.92
C VAL A 117 32.40 2.47 3.53
N SER A 118 32.25 3.69 4.02
CA SER A 118 33.18 4.80 3.74
C SER A 118 33.40 5.65 4.98
N PHE A 119 34.49 6.42 5.02
CA PHE A 119 34.78 7.33 6.13
C PHE A 119 34.47 8.79 5.76
N ASP A 120 33.81 9.51 6.67
CA ASP A 120 33.56 10.96 6.60
C ASP A 120 32.92 11.48 5.28
N GLU A 121 32.35 10.57 4.47
CA GLU A 121 31.54 10.88 3.29
C GLU A 121 30.05 10.81 3.63
N ALA A 122 29.59 11.71 4.51
CA ALA A 122 28.17 11.86 4.77
C ALA A 122 27.47 12.42 3.51
N ARG A 123 26.80 11.54 2.77
CA ARG A 123 25.96 11.90 1.62
C ARG A 123 24.51 11.98 2.07
N ASN A 124 23.67 12.65 1.29
CA ASN A 124 22.22 12.63 1.51
C ASN A 124 21.60 11.22 1.43
N THR A 125 22.36 10.22 0.99
CA THR A 125 21.97 8.81 0.86
C THR A 125 22.54 7.92 1.97
N THR A 126 23.20 8.48 2.98
CA THR A 126 23.75 7.71 4.11
C THR A 126 22.61 7.06 4.91
N ALA A 127 22.64 5.74 5.01
CA ALA A 127 21.65 4.95 5.72
C ALA A 127 21.94 4.87 7.23
N LEU A 128 23.23 4.81 7.59
CA LEU A 128 23.69 4.76 8.98
C LEU A 128 25.01 5.51 9.12
N VAL A 129 25.14 6.31 10.17
CA VAL A 129 26.41 6.92 10.59
C VAL A 129 26.90 6.17 11.82
N VAL A 130 28.16 5.75 11.82
CA VAL A 130 28.79 5.09 12.97
C VAL A 130 29.87 6.01 13.52
N PHE A 131 29.70 6.48 14.75
CA PHE A 131 30.72 7.25 15.46
C PHE A 131 31.62 6.29 16.25
N LEU A 132 32.89 6.25 15.87
CA LEU A 132 33.89 5.43 16.54
C LEU A 132 34.59 6.29 17.59
N THR A 133 34.53 5.85 18.85
CA THR A 133 35.25 6.46 19.96
C THR A 133 36.26 5.46 20.50
N ASN A 134 37.48 5.91 20.79
CA ASN A 134 38.52 5.01 21.31
C ASN A 134 38.16 4.56 22.73
N GLN A 135 38.17 3.24 22.95
CA GLN A 135 37.88 2.62 24.23
C GLN A 135 39.17 2.21 24.96
N GLN A 136 39.10 2.10 26.28
CA GLN A 136 40.22 1.61 27.09
C GLN A 136 40.47 0.09 26.84
N PRO A 137 41.73 -0.40 26.86
CA PRO A 137 42.08 -1.73 26.32
C PRO A 137 41.41 -2.95 26.95
N ASP A 138 40.89 -2.84 28.19
CA ASP A 138 40.43 -3.96 29.00
C ASP A 138 38.90 -4.20 28.98
N GLU A 139 38.14 -3.40 28.21
CA GLU A 139 36.68 -3.47 28.21
C GLU A 139 36.15 -3.95 26.84
N PRO A 140 35.13 -4.83 26.80
CA PRO A 140 34.59 -5.32 25.53
C PRO A 140 33.99 -4.19 24.69
N PRO A 141 34.01 -4.31 23.34
CA PRO A 141 33.44 -3.31 22.46
C PRO A 141 31.95 -3.15 22.72
N LYS A 142 31.47 -1.90 22.77
CA LYS A 142 30.07 -1.58 23.03
C LYS A 142 29.51 -0.73 21.90
N ALA A 143 28.26 -0.98 21.56
CA ALA A 143 27.54 -0.18 20.59
C ALA A 143 26.19 0.25 21.15
N LYS A 144 25.85 1.52 20.98
CA LYS A 144 24.56 2.10 21.38
C LYS A 144 23.96 2.87 20.22
N LEU A 145 22.77 2.45 19.79
CA LEU A 145 22.01 3.14 18.77
C LEU A 145 21.23 4.31 19.38
N ARG A 146 21.25 5.48 18.73
CA ARG A 146 20.44 6.63 19.15
C ARG A 146 18.96 6.42 18.79
N THR A 147 18.05 6.94 19.61
CA THR A 147 16.60 6.69 19.46
C THR A 147 15.96 7.42 18.27
N TRP A 148 16.44 8.62 17.93
CA TRP A 148 15.80 9.47 16.90
C TRP A 148 16.63 9.62 15.63
N GLU A 149 17.92 9.31 15.69
CA GLU A 149 18.89 9.50 14.60
C GLU A 149 19.42 8.14 14.13
N PRO A 150 19.77 7.99 12.84
CA PRO A 150 20.37 6.77 12.30
C PRO A 150 21.86 6.77 12.63
N VAL A 151 22.18 6.84 13.92
CA VAL A 151 23.54 7.01 14.43
C VAL A 151 23.83 5.91 15.44
N LEU A 152 24.89 5.16 15.18
CA LEU A 152 25.44 4.13 16.06
C LEU A 152 26.71 4.67 16.72
N ASP A 153 26.65 4.88 18.03
CA ASP A 153 27.83 5.23 18.83
C ASP A 153 28.53 3.93 19.23
N ALA A 154 29.75 3.71 18.74
CA ALA A 154 30.53 2.49 18.99
C ALA A 154 31.85 2.83 19.71
N GLU A 155 32.02 2.23 20.87
CA GLU A 155 33.23 2.25 21.68
C GLU A 155 34.05 1.02 21.32
N VAL A 156 35.22 1.22 20.73
CA VAL A 156 36.07 0.16 20.16
C VAL A 156 37.55 0.48 20.36
N ASN A 157 38.38 -0.56 20.42
CA ASN A 157 39.84 -0.44 20.45
C ASN A 157 40.40 -0.62 19.03
N ILE A 158 41.17 0.36 18.55
CA ILE A 158 41.71 0.37 17.17
C ILE A 158 43.24 0.63 17.18
N ASP A 159 43.91 0.33 18.30
CA ASP A 159 45.33 0.68 18.46
C ASP A 159 46.28 -0.31 17.74
N THR A 160 45.85 -1.57 17.53
CA THR A 160 46.66 -2.63 16.89
C THR A 160 45.95 -3.25 15.67
N ALA A 161 46.72 -3.90 14.80
CA ALA A 161 46.17 -4.56 13.60
C ALA A 161 45.18 -5.69 13.93
N ASP A 162 45.42 -6.43 15.02
CA ASP A 162 44.48 -7.46 15.49
C ASP A 162 43.19 -6.81 16.03
N ALA A 163 43.31 -5.69 16.77
CA ALA A 163 42.17 -4.94 17.27
C ALA A 163 41.32 -4.32 16.14
N VAL A 164 41.95 -3.93 15.02
CA VAL A 164 41.25 -3.50 13.79
C VAL A 164 40.40 -4.63 13.21
N ALA A 165 40.92 -5.86 13.17
CA ALA A 165 40.18 -7.02 12.67
C ALA A 165 38.98 -7.34 13.59
N ASP A 166 39.19 -7.36 14.91
CA ASP A 166 38.13 -7.59 15.89
C ASP A 166 37.06 -6.50 15.83
N THR A 167 37.46 -5.24 15.67
CA THR A 167 36.55 -4.10 15.47
C THR A 167 35.72 -4.26 14.20
N ALA A 168 36.34 -4.66 13.08
CA ALA A 168 35.61 -4.88 11.83
C ALA A 168 34.57 -6.00 11.96
N ILE A 169 34.90 -7.10 12.67
CA ILE A 169 33.96 -8.20 12.95
C ILE A 169 32.79 -7.72 13.82
N PHE A 170 33.10 -6.98 14.89
CA PHE A 170 32.11 -6.41 15.79
C PHE A 170 31.15 -5.47 15.05
N LEU A 171 31.68 -4.51 14.30
CA LEU A 171 30.88 -3.56 13.51
C LEU A 171 30.04 -4.28 12.46
N ALA A 172 30.62 -5.24 11.74
CA ALA A 172 29.87 -6.02 10.76
C ALA A 172 28.72 -6.80 11.39
N GLN A 173 28.89 -7.33 12.61
CA GLN A 173 27.82 -8.01 13.33
C GLN A 173 26.72 -7.03 13.76
N GLN A 174 27.09 -5.93 14.42
CA GLN A 174 26.12 -4.93 14.87
C GLN A 174 25.32 -4.34 13.71
N ILE A 175 25.98 -4.00 12.60
CA ILE A 175 25.29 -3.46 11.41
C ILE A 175 24.40 -4.52 10.77
N SER A 176 24.85 -5.77 10.66
CA SER A 176 24.02 -6.86 10.12
C SER A 176 22.75 -7.04 10.96
N ASP A 177 22.88 -7.09 12.28
CA ASP A 177 21.75 -7.28 13.20
C ASP A 177 20.73 -6.13 13.09
N LEU A 178 21.17 -4.90 12.80
CA LEU A 178 20.28 -3.74 12.61
C LEU A 178 19.39 -3.84 11.37
N PHE A 179 19.84 -4.55 10.32
CA PHE A 179 19.12 -4.66 9.04
C PHE A 179 18.56 -6.05 8.78
N ASP A 180 18.73 -7.01 9.70
CA ASP A 180 18.30 -8.40 9.53
C ASP A 180 16.78 -8.50 9.41
N ASP A 181 16.03 -7.82 10.28
CA ASP A 181 14.56 -7.82 10.26
C ASP A 181 13.99 -7.21 8.97
N GLU A 182 14.62 -6.14 8.47
CA GLU A 182 14.27 -5.54 7.18
C GLU A 182 14.55 -6.52 6.04
N GLY A 183 15.73 -7.14 6.04
CA GLY A 183 16.13 -8.15 5.07
C GLY A 183 15.15 -9.33 5.05
N ALA A 184 14.77 -9.83 6.22
CA ALA A 184 13.82 -10.93 6.37
C ALA A 184 12.42 -10.58 5.85
N PHE A 185 11.94 -9.34 6.10
CA PHE A 185 10.66 -8.89 5.58
C PHE A 185 10.68 -8.67 4.05
N LEU A 186 11.72 -8.04 3.52
CA LEU A 186 11.85 -7.86 2.07
C LEU A 186 11.95 -9.21 1.35
N ALA A 187 12.69 -10.16 1.93
CA ALA A 187 12.77 -11.52 1.45
C ALA A 187 11.41 -12.20 1.43
N SER A 188 10.64 -12.13 2.53
CA SER A 188 9.32 -12.75 2.61
C SER A 188 8.30 -12.10 1.67
N LEU A 189 8.41 -10.79 1.42
CA LEU A 189 7.60 -10.08 0.45
C LEU A 189 7.87 -10.53 -1.00
N LEU A 190 9.13 -10.84 -1.30
CA LEU A 190 9.55 -11.33 -2.62
C LEU A 190 9.40 -12.84 -2.78
N HIS A 191 9.31 -13.59 -1.67
CA HIS A 191 9.04 -15.02 -1.65
C HIS A 191 7.64 -15.25 -2.25
N SER A 192 7.55 -16.04 -3.34
CA SER A 192 6.38 -16.20 -4.23
C SER A 192 6.16 -15.13 -5.31
N SER A 193 7.05 -14.14 -5.42
CA SER A 193 7.01 -13.18 -6.51
C SER A 193 7.92 -13.60 -7.68
N PRO A 194 7.62 -13.16 -8.92
CA PRO A 194 8.50 -13.36 -10.09
C PRO A 194 9.88 -12.69 -9.95
N PHE A 195 10.06 -11.82 -8.95
CA PHE A 195 11.30 -11.11 -8.67
C PHE A 195 12.22 -11.86 -7.69
N GLU A 196 11.90 -13.11 -7.35
CA GLU A 196 12.70 -13.95 -6.47
C GLU A 196 14.07 -14.25 -7.11
N SER A 197 15.14 -13.68 -6.55
CA SER A 197 16.51 -13.85 -7.04
C SER A 197 17.26 -15.06 -6.44
N SER A 198 16.53 -15.98 -5.80
CA SER A 198 16.96 -17.29 -5.26
C SER A 198 17.83 -17.33 -3.97
N SER A 199 17.52 -18.38 -3.19
CA SER A 199 18.10 -18.93 -1.95
C SER A 199 18.01 -18.08 -0.68
N HIS A 200 16.84 -18.08 -0.03
CA HIS A 200 16.75 -17.72 1.38
C HIS A 200 16.88 -18.93 2.30
N GLN A 201 17.63 -18.71 3.39
CA GLN A 201 17.70 -19.57 4.56
C GLN A 201 16.29 -19.89 5.08
N LEU A 202 16.12 -21.12 5.57
CA LEU A 202 14.93 -21.57 6.29
C LEU A 202 14.65 -20.61 7.46
N GLN A 203 13.76 -19.63 7.26
CA GLN A 203 13.31 -18.78 8.34
C GLN A 203 12.56 -19.66 9.36
N SER A 204 12.76 -19.37 10.65
CA SER A 204 12.03 -20.08 11.69
C SER A 204 10.53 -19.83 11.54
N PHE A 205 9.70 -20.83 11.83
CA PHE A 205 8.24 -20.70 11.77
C PHE A 205 7.72 -19.50 12.59
N GLU A 206 8.37 -19.20 13.71
CA GLU A 206 8.02 -18.07 14.57
C GLU A 206 8.30 -16.71 13.91
N GLN A 207 9.42 -16.56 13.20
CA GLN A 207 9.73 -15.34 12.46
C GLN A 207 8.71 -15.12 11.32
N GLN A 208 8.38 -16.17 10.57
CA GLN A 208 7.38 -16.07 9.50
C GLN A 208 6.00 -15.66 10.06
N ALA A 209 5.57 -16.27 11.15
CA ALA A 209 4.29 -15.92 11.80
C ALA A 209 4.26 -14.46 12.28
N LYS A 210 5.39 -13.93 12.78
CA LYS A 210 5.53 -12.51 13.16
C LYS A 210 5.41 -11.59 11.94
N LEU A 211 6.07 -11.92 10.83
CA LEU A 211 6.03 -11.15 9.59
C LEU A 211 4.62 -11.15 8.97
N ASP A 212 3.98 -12.32 8.89
CA ASP A 212 2.61 -12.47 8.38
C ASP A 212 1.60 -11.73 9.27
N GLY A 213 1.78 -11.82 10.59
CA GLY A 213 0.99 -11.08 11.56
C GLY A 213 1.08 -9.56 11.37
N ARG A 214 2.27 -9.04 11.05
CA ARG A 214 2.45 -7.61 10.74
C ARG A 214 1.77 -7.22 9.43
N ASN A 215 1.93 -8.01 8.37
CA ASN A 215 1.34 -7.73 7.07
C ASN A 215 -0.19 -7.76 7.10
N THR A 216 -0.79 -8.70 7.84
CA THR A 216 -2.25 -8.82 7.97
C THR A 216 -2.86 -7.70 8.81
N ARG A 217 -2.18 -7.24 9.86
CA ARG A 217 -2.65 -6.14 10.73
C ARG A 217 -2.52 -4.77 10.10
N ALA A 218 -1.43 -4.53 9.37
CA ALA A 218 -1.11 -3.23 8.82
C ALA A 218 -2.00 -2.86 7.62
N PHE A 219 -2.25 -1.57 7.46
CA PHE A 219 -2.85 -1.04 6.24
C PHE A 219 -1.90 -1.22 5.05
N LYS A 220 -2.48 -1.43 3.88
CA LYS A 220 -1.75 -1.26 2.61
C LYS A 220 -1.33 0.19 2.45
N TYR A 221 -0.30 0.43 1.65
CA TYR A 221 0.16 1.78 1.36
C TYR A 221 -0.98 2.62 0.76
N ALA A 222 -1.09 3.85 1.24
CA ALA A 222 -1.90 4.90 0.65
C ALA A 222 -1.10 6.21 0.66
N SER A 223 -1.30 7.04 -0.35
CA SER A 223 -0.68 8.38 -0.42
C SER A 223 -1.19 9.31 0.69
N THR A 224 -2.41 9.06 1.16
CA THR A 224 -3.07 9.86 2.19
C THR A 224 -3.79 8.94 3.17
N TYR A 225 -3.57 9.15 4.47
CA TYR A 225 -4.29 8.51 5.56
C TYR A 225 -5.10 9.55 6.33
N HIS A 226 -6.34 9.19 6.69
CA HIS A 226 -7.16 10.01 7.57
C HIS A 226 -7.16 9.39 8.96
N LEU A 227 -6.73 10.13 9.98
CA LEU A 227 -6.70 9.68 11.36
C LEU A 227 -7.87 10.31 12.09
N THR A 228 -8.82 9.51 12.58
CA THR A 228 -10.01 10.01 13.27
C THR A 228 -9.99 9.62 14.73
N PHE A 229 -9.82 10.60 15.62
CA PHE A 229 -9.83 10.41 17.07
C PHE A 229 -11.23 10.68 17.62
N SER A 230 -11.82 9.67 18.25
CA SER A 230 -13.22 9.68 18.69
C SER A 230 -13.30 9.47 20.19
N LEU A 231 -13.81 10.45 20.92
CA LEU A 231 -14.19 10.26 22.32
C LEU A 231 -15.60 9.65 22.35
N ILE A 232 -15.74 8.48 22.96
CA ILE A 232 -17.01 7.74 23.02
C ILE A 232 -17.37 7.46 24.47
N THR A 233 -18.58 7.82 24.87
CA THR A 233 -19.11 7.53 26.20
C THR A 233 -20.61 7.16 26.15
N PRO A 234 -21.07 6.21 26.98
CA PRO A 234 -22.49 5.84 27.09
C PRO A 234 -23.34 6.89 27.82
N HIS A 235 -22.71 7.90 28.44
CA HIS A 235 -23.40 8.99 29.16
C HIS A 235 -23.12 10.35 28.52
N GLY A 236 -23.59 11.42 29.16
CA GLY A 236 -23.32 12.81 28.74
C GLY A 236 -21.98 13.36 29.23
N SER A 237 -21.13 12.56 29.88
CA SER A 237 -19.86 12.97 30.46
C SER A 237 -18.80 11.88 30.27
N PRO A 238 -17.55 12.23 29.93
CA PRO A 238 -17.07 13.58 29.59
C PRO A 238 -17.64 14.07 28.25
N SER A 239 -17.98 15.36 28.19
CA SER A 239 -18.53 16.00 26.98
C SER A 239 -17.47 16.71 26.14
N ALA A 240 -16.30 16.95 26.73
CA ALA A 240 -15.20 17.67 26.10
C ALA A 240 -13.85 17.08 26.53
N TRP A 241 -12.83 17.34 25.72
CA TRP A 241 -11.46 16.87 25.93
C TRP A 241 -10.47 17.83 25.27
N GLU A 242 -9.29 18.02 25.88
CA GLU A 242 -8.19 18.83 25.33
C GLU A 242 -7.35 18.05 24.31
N ILE A 243 -8.02 17.46 23.32
CA ILE A 243 -7.38 16.55 22.36
C ILE A 243 -6.38 17.25 21.44
N GLU A 244 -6.63 18.50 21.06
CA GLU A 244 -5.75 19.24 20.14
C GLU A 244 -4.35 19.40 20.73
N GLN A 245 -4.27 19.78 22.01
CA GLN A 245 -2.99 19.89 22.72
C GLN A 245 -2.32 18.52 22.86
N ALA A 246 -3.06 17.50 23.31
CA ALA A 246 -2.53 16.15 23.49
C ALA A 246 -1.96 15.56 22.19
N LEU A 247 -2.66 15.74 21.06
CA LEU A 247 -2.19 15.33 19.73
C LEU A 247 -0.94 16.11 19.29
N SER A 248 -0.90 17.41 19.56
CA SER A 248 0.25 18.25 19.20
C SER A 248 1.53 17.84 19.95
N GLU A 249 1.40 17.38 21.20
CA GLU A 249 2.53 17.04 22.06
C GLU A 249 3.07 15.63 21.83
N SER A 250 2.21 14.67 21.45
CA SER A 250 2.56 13.25 21.33
C SER A 250 2.55 12.79 19.86
N ILE A 251 1.37 12.67 19.25
CA ILE A 251 1.14 12.11 17.93
C ILE A 251 1.84 12.92 16.83
N SER A 252 1.90 14.25 16.94
CA SER A 252 2.54 15.10 15.94
C SER A 252 4.04 14.82 15.78
N LYS A 253 4.72 14.41 16.87
CA LYS A 253 6.15 14.05 16.86
C LYS A 253 6.40 12.79 16.03
N LEU A 254 5.41 11.89 15.95
CA LEU A 254 5.46 10.67 15.15
C LEU A 254 5.05 10.92 13.69
N ILE A 255 3.98 11.70 13.47
CA ILE A 255 3.47 11.99 12.12
C ILE A 255 4.47 12.80 11.29
N LYS A 256 5.17 13.77 11.89
CA LYS A 256 6.13 14.63 11.18
C LYS A 256 7.18 13.83 10.40
N PRO A 257 7.95 12.89 11.01
CA PRO A 257 8.85 12.02 10.27
C PRO A 257 8.17 11.13 9.22
N LEU A 258 7.00 10.57 9.55
CA LEU A 258 6.24 9.69 8.64
C LEU A 258 5.64 10.43 7.44
N SER A 259 5.48 11.75 7.52
CA SER A 259 4.97 12.58 6.43
C SER A 259 5.86 12.54 5.17
N ALA A 260 7.10 12.07 5.31
CA ALA A 260 7.98 11.79 4.18
C ALA A 260 7.48 10.63 3.30
N ILE A 261 6.64 9.73 3.82
CA ILE A 261 6.13 8.54 3.10
C ILE A 261 4.68 8.76 2.63
N SER A 262 3.84 9.33 3.50
CA SER A 262 2.41 9.52 3.23
C SER A 262 1.88 10.78 3.89
N HIS A 263 0.88 11.40 3.28
CA HIS A 263 0.17 12.53 3.86
C HIS A 263 -0.80 12.08 4.95
N PHE A 264 -0.94 12.85 6.03
CA PHE A 264 -1.85 12.54 7.14
C PHE A 264 -2.82 13.71 7.36
N VAL A 265 -4.11 13.40 7.44
CA VAL A 265 -5.16 14.35 7.82
C VAL A 265 -5.72 13.90 9.17
N VAL A 266 -5.82 14.80 10.14
CA VAL A 266 -6.28 14.48 11.49
C VAL A 266 -7.65 15.09 11.73
N ASN A 267 -8.61 14.25 12.10
CA ASN A 267 -9.97 14.62 12.44
C ASN A 267 -10.27 14.21 13.88
N THR A 268 -11.10 14.97 14.56
CA THR A 268 -11.55 14.65 15.93
C THR A 268 -13.07 14.68 16.01
N GLN A 269 -13.64 13.82 16.84
CA GLN A 269 -15.07 13.80 17.10
C GLN A 269 -15.37 13.39 18.54
N VAL A 270 -16.54 13.78 19.03
CA VAL A 270 -17.07 13.40 20.34
C VAL A 270 -18.46 12.81 20.15
N GLN A 271 -18.66 11.60 20.65
CA GLN A 271 -19.93 10.88 20.59
C GLN A 271 -20.39 10.55 22.00
N LEU A 272 -21.51 11.16 22.38
CA LEU A 272 -22.17 10.95 23.67
C LEU A 272 -23.33 9.97 23.53
N PHE A 273 -23.73 9.37 24.65
CA PHE A 273 -24.84 8.41 24.72
C PHE A 273 -24.66 7.20 23.79
N ALA A 274 -23.41 6.80 23.54
CA ALA A 274 -23.02 5.67 22.73
C ALA A 274 -23.17 4.37 23.52
N ARG A 275 -24.25 3.63 23.27
CA ARG A 275 -24.47 2.33 23.90
C ARG A 275 -23.69 1.23 23.17
N PHE A 276 -23.47 0.13 23.88
CA PHE A 276 -22.92 -1.09 23.30
C PHE A 276 -23.84 -1.63 22.21
N SER A 277 -23.23 -2.34 21.24
CA SER A 277 -24.00 -3.07 20.25
C SER A 277 -24.92 -4.09 20.94
N PRO A 278 -26.19 -4.22 20.52
CA PRO A 278 -27.06 -5.27 21.03
C PRO A 278 -26.56 -6.69 20.68
N SER A 279 -25.56 -6.81 19.80
CA SER A 279 -24.95 -8.08 19.40
C SER A 279 -23.90 -8.62 20.37
N ILE A 280 -23.47 -7.84 21.38
CA ILE A 280 -22.51 -8.29 22.39
C ILE A 280 -23.20 -8.50 23.73
N ALA A 281 -22.70 -9.44 24.55
CA ALA A 281 -23.26 -9.71 25.88
C ALA A 281 -23.05 -8.55 26.85
N GLY A 282 -22.08 -7.67 26.55
CA GLY A 282 -21.72 -6.53 27.38
C GLY A 282 -20.76 -6.91 28.51
N PRO A 283 -20.34 -5.93 29.33
CA PRO A 283 -19.37 -6.17 30.38
C PRO A 283 -19.97 -7.01 31.53
N THR A 284 -19.22 -8.01 31.98
CA THR A 284 -19.58 -8.83 33.14
C THR A 284 -18.81 -8.38 34.38
N PHE A 285 -19.49 -8.27 35.53
CA PHE A 285 -18.83 -7.88 36.78
C PHE A 285 -18.06 -9.04 37.40
N ASP A 286 -16.77 -8.86 37.64
CA ASP A 286 -15.94 -9.81 38.36
C ASP A 286 -15.81 -9.39 39.84
N SER A 287 -16.49 -10.14 40.71
CA SER A 287 -16.46 -9.94 42.16
C SER A 287 -15.09 -10.17 42.79
N ALA A 288 -14.19 -10.94 42.17
CA ALA A 288 -12.87 -11.23 42.74
C ALA A 288 -11.92 -10.03 42.66
N ASN A 289 -12.01 -9.26 41.58
CA ASN A 289 -11.10 -8.13 41.30
C ASN A 289 -11.80 -6.76 41.33
N ASN A 290 -13.07 -6.72 41.73
CA ASN A 290 -13.92 -5.54 41.80
C ASN A 290 -13.86 -4.67 40.53
N ARG A 291 -13.97 -5.33 39.36
CA ARG A 291 -13.83 -4.70 38.05
C ARG A 291 -14.78 -5.31 37.05
N TRP A 292 -15.12 -4.54 36.02
CA TRP A 292 -15.89 -5.02 34.89
C TRP A 292 -14.97 -5.61 33.84
N LYS A 293 -15.40 -6.74 33.27
CA LYS A 293 -14.65 -7.50 32.27
C LYS A 293 -15.41 -7.55 30.95
N LEU A 294 -14.72 -7.18 29.89
CA LEU A 294 -15.14 -7.41 28.51
C LEU A 294 -14.45 -8.66 27.96
N GLN A 295 -15.21 -9.55 27.35
CA GLN A 295 -14.69 -10.80 26.79
C GLN A 295 -13.96 -10.55 25.46
N HIS A 296 -13.00 -11.41 25.11
CA HIS A 296 -12.17 -11.23 23.91
C HIS A 296 -12.98 -11.40 22.62
N GLU A 297 -13.98 -12.27 22.66
CA GLU A 297 -14.88 -12.59 21.54
C GLU A 297 -15.71 -11.36 21.14
N ASP A 298 -16.05 -10.52 22.12
CA ASP A 298 -16.88 -9.33 21.96
C ASP A 298 -16.11 -8.11 21.44
N LEU A 299 -14.76 -8.13 21.42
CA LEU A 299 -13.93 -6.98 21.04
C LEU A 299 -14.13 -6.53 19.58
N SER A 300 -14.38 -7.48 18.68
CA SER A 300 -14.64 -7.18 17.27
C SER A 300 -16.03 -6.55 17.07
N GLY A 301 -17.01 -6.92 17.89
CA GLY A 301 -18.37 -6.39 17.90
C GLY A 301 -18.56 -5.18 18.81
N PHE A 302 -17.51 -4.76 19.54
CA PHE A 302 -17.55 -3.62 20.44
C PHE A 302 -17.88 -2.32 19.72
N VAL A 303 -17.28 -2.13 18.55
CA VAL A 303 -17.52 -0.95 17.73
C VAL A 303 -18.88 -1.09 17.05
N ASN A 304 -19.88 -0.41 17.59
CA ASN A 304 -21.20 -0.38 16.99
C ASN A 304 -21.25 0.63 15.82
N ALA A 305 -20.70 0.25 14.67
CA ALA A 305 -20.68 1.11 13.48
C ALA A 305 -22.09 1.48 12.95
N ALA A 306 -23.14 0.77 13.37
CA ALA A 306 -24.51 1.07 13.00
C ALA A 306 -25.13 2.22 13.82
N GLU A 307 -24.73 2.36 15.10
CA GLU A 307 -25.26 3.39 15.99
C GLU A 307 -24.27 4.53 16.27
N TRP A 308 -22.96 4.29 16.10
CA TRP A 308 -21.95 5.34 16.22
C TRP A 308 -21.73 5.92 14.82
N PRO A 309 -22.20 7.16 14.54
CA PRO A 309 -21.97 7.81 13.26
C PRO A 309 -20.50 8.22 13.17
N LEU A 310 -19.63 7.27 12.88
CA LEU A 310 -18.22 7.54 12.64
C LEU A 310 -18.14 8.36 11.37
N SER A 311 -17.78 9.64 11.50
CA SER A 311 -17.74 10.56 10.36
C SER A 311 -16.77 10.00 9.30
N PRO A 312 -17.26 9.54 8.13
CA PRO A 312 -16.36 9.07 7.10
C PRO A 312 -15.52 10.25 6.64
N SER A 313 -14.20 10.08 6.63
CA SER A 313 -13.30 11.13 6.19
C SER A 313 -13.57 11.49 4.74
N ILE A 314 -13.67 12.79 4.45
CA ILE A 314 -13.91 13.29 3.09
C ILE A 314 -12.56 13.36 2.38
N GLY A 315 -12.34 12.48 1.40
CA GLY A 315 -11.13 12.50 0.58
C GLY A 315 -10.73 11.12 0.05
N SER A 316 -9.60 11.06 -0.63
CA SER A 316 -8.97 9.80 -1.04
C SER A 316 -8.17 9.18 0.11
N GLY A 317 -8.23 7.86 0.24
CA GLY A 317 -7.41 7.09 1.19
C GLY A 317 -8.21 6.44 2.33
N PRO A 318 -7.61 5.47 3.03
CA PRO A 318 -8.25 4.80 4.16
C PRO A 318 -8.33 5.71 5.40
N THR A 319 -9.34 5.46 6.22
CA THR A 319 -9.49 6.09 7.55
C THR A 319 -9.03 5.11 8.63
N ILE A 320 -8.16 5.57 9.52
CA ILE A 320 -7.72 4.87 10.72
C ILE A 320 -8.47 5.47 11.91
N ASN A 321 -9.25 4.66 12.61
CA ASN A 321 -10.09 5.12 13.71
C ASN A 321 -9.39 4.87 15.05
N PHE A 322 -9.27 5.90 15.88
CA PHE A 322 -8.82 5.78 17.26
C PHE A 322 -9.98 6.12 18.18
N ILE A 323 -10.43 5.15 18.96
CA ILE A 323 -11.55 5.32 19.89
C ILE A 323 -11.00 5.38 21.31
N LEU A 324 -11.25 6.50 21.97
CA LEU A 324 -11.12 6.63 23.41
C LEU A 324 -12.48 6.35 24.03
N TYR A 325 -12.64 5.19 24.64
CA TYR A 325 -13.87 4.80 25.32
C TYR A 325 -13.78 5.13 26.81
N VAL A 326 -14.70 5.95 27.29
CA VAL A 326 -14.83 6.23 28.73
C VAL A 326 -16.04 5.44 29.24
N PRO A 327 -15.85 4.43 30.12
CA PRO A 327 -16.93 3.62 30.63
C PRO A 327 -17.87 4.44 31.52
N ALA A 328 -19.08 3.90 31.71
CA ALA A 328 -20.03 4.48 32.64
C ALA A 328 -19.50 4.42 34.09
N PRO A 329 -19.89 5.34 34.98
CA PRO A 329 -19.40 5.37 36.37
C PRO A 329 -19.70 4.10 37.17
N ASP A 330 -20.78 3.40 36.84
CA ASP A 330 -21.16 2.10 37.41
C ASP A 330 -20.33 0.94 36.85
N GLN A 331 -19.75 1.12 35.66
CA GLN A 331 -18.95 0.13 34.92
C GLN A 331 -17.43 0.41 34.99
N ASN A 332 -17.00 1.36 35.81
CA ASN A 332 -15.60 1.74 35.99
C ASN A 332 -15.02 1.02 37.23
N PRO A 333 -13.84 0.37 37.17
CA PRO A 333 -12.95 0.20 36.01
C PRO A 333 -13.36 -0.94 35.10
N LEU A 334 -13.20 -0.72 33.78
CA LEU A 334 -13.42 -1.69 32.73
C LEU A 334 -12.09 -2.23 32.22
N SER A 335 -12.00 -3.55 32.06
CA SER A 335 -10.82 -4.25 31.60
C SER A 335 -11.17 -5.38 30.65
N ILE A 336 -10.19 -5.81 29.87
CA ILE A 336 -10.34 -6.86 28.86
C ILE A 336 -9.84 -8.18 29.43
N GLY A 337 -10.71 -9.18 29.40
CA GLY A 337 -10.45 -10.54 29.88
C GLY A 337 -9.83 -10.61 31.27
N GLU A 338 -8.95 -11.60 31.46
CA GLU A 338 -8.25 -11.86 32.73
C GLU A 338 -6.92 -11.11 32.85
N SER A 339 -6.36 -10.64 31.73
CA SER A 339 -5.06 -9.96 31.67
C SER A 339 -5.10 -8.53 32.21
N GLY A 340 -6.29 -7.93 32.34
CA GLY A 340 -6.44 -6.55 32.79
C GLY A 340 -6.05 -5.51 31.75
N GLN A 341 -5.91 -5.89 30.48
CA GLN A 341 -5.60 -4.96 29.39
C GLN A 341 -6.75 -3.96 29.19
N THR A 342 -6.42 -2.76 28.72
CA THR A 342 -7.39 -1.68 28.45
C THR A 342 -7.41 -1.24 26.98
N SER A 343 -6.57 -1.85 26.13
CA SER A 343 -6.40 -1.45 24.74
C SER A 343 -6.36 -2.64 23.80
N TRP A 344 -6.86 -2.46 22.57
CA TRP A 344 -6.75 -3.45 21.50
C TRP A 344 -6.76 -2.80 20.12
N ILE A 345 -6.29 -3.56 19.13
CA ILE A 345 -6.25 -3.14 17.72
C ILE A 345 -7.23 -3.98 16.93
N ILE A 346 -7.98 -3.33 16.05
CA ILE A 346 -8.78 -3.98 15.01
C ILE A 346 -7.99 -3.87 13.68
N PRO A 347 -7.50 -5.00 13.13
CA PRO A 347 -6.69 -5.03 11.92
C PRO A 347 -7.30 -4.23 10.77
N GLN A 348 -6.48 -3.41 10.09
CA GLN A 348 -6.89 -2.61 8.93
C GLN A 348 -8.11 -1.70 9.19
N TRP A 349 -8.37 -1.35 10.45
CA TRP A 349 -9.46 -0.47 10.83
C TRP A 349 -9.02 0.63 11.81
N GLY A 350 -8.35 0.26 12.90
CA GLY A 350 -8.11 1.21 13.98
C GLY A 350 -7.75 0.59 15.32
N GLY A 351 -7.77 1.41 16.37
CA GLY A 351 -7.48 1.01 17.73
C GLY A 351 -8.49 1.57 18.73
N VAL A 352 -8.68 0.84 19.82
CA VAL A 352 -9.56 1.24 20.91
C VAL A 352 -8.76 1.24 22.21
N GLN A 353 -8.99 2.28 23.02
CA GLN A 353 -8.39 2.47 24.33
C GLN A 353 -9.50 2.79 25.33
N VAL A 354 -9.53 2.06 26.44
CA VAL A 354 -10.46 2.28 27.55
C VAL A 354 -9.79 3.18 28.58
N HIS A 355 -10.34 4.37 28.76
CA HIS A 355 -9.87 5.31 29.76
C HIS A 355 -10.64 5.13 31.07
N ASN A 356 -9.99 4.49 32.05
CA ASN A 356 -10.55 4.31 33.39
C ASN A 356 -10.24 5.55 34.23
N ALA A 357 -11.18 6.49 34.29
CA ALA A 357 -11.02 7.72 35.06
C ALA A 357 -10.93 7.41 36.57
N LEU A 358 -9.79 7.71 37.19
CA LEU A 358 -9.54 7.53 38.63
C LEU A 358 -10.24 8.60 39.49
N ASN A 359 -10.36 9.80 38.95
CA ASN A 359 -11.08 10.91 39.55
C ASN A 359 -12.31 11.22 38.68
N ASN A 360 -13.44 11.54 39.31
CA ASN A 360 -14.67 11.94 38.63
C ASN A 360 -14.42 13.30 37.95
N THR A 361 -13.75 13.29 36.79
CA THR A 361 -13.36 14.48 36.05
C THR A 361 -14.63 15.22 35.67
N ALA A 362 -14.71 16.49 36.07
CA ALA A 362 -15.88 17.35 35.96
C ALA A 362 -16.23 17.65 34.49
N GLY A 363 -16.79 16.67 33.78
CA GLY A 363 -17.28 16.80 32.41
C GLY A 363 -16.23 16.95 31.32
N ARG A 364 -14.93 17.06 31.66
CA ARG A 364 -13.85 17.41 30.72
C ARG A 364 -12.54 16.68 31.03
N LEU A 365 -11.91 16.10 30.00
CA LEU A 365 -10.59 15.48 30.08
C LEU A 365 -9.48 16.49 29.74
N THR A 366 -8.45 16.57 30.58
CA THR A 366 -7.30 17.46 30.34
C THR A 366 -6.22 16.78 29.51
N ALA A 367 -5.29 17.55 28.95
CA ALA A 367 -4.18 16.97 28.17
C ALA A 367 -3.31 16.01 28.98
N GLN A 368 -3.16 16.25 30.29
CA GLN A 368 -2.40 15.39 31.20
C GLN A 368 -3.11 14.06 31.46
N ASP A 369 -4.44 14.05 31.54
CA ASP A 369 -5.22 12.81 31.68
C ASP A 369 -5.10 11.92 30.43
N LEU A 370 -4.86 12.54 29.27
CA LEU A 370 -4.77 11.87 27.97
C LEU A 370 -3.35 11.41 27.61
N GLU A 371 -2.33 11.74 28.40
CA GLU A 371 -0.93 11.49 28.04
C GLU A 371 -0.66 10.00 27.78
N ASP A 372 -1.06 9.14 28.72
CA ASP A 372 -0.91 7.69 28.60
C ASP A 372 -1.73 7.11 27.44
N ASP A 373 -2.96 7.60 27.24
CA ASP A 373 -3.82 7.14 26.14
C ASP A 373 -3.24 7.51 24.77
N MET A 374 -2.63 8.69 24.66
CA MET A 374 -1.97 9.10 23.42
C MET A 374 -0.72 8.28 23.12
N LEU A 375 0.03 7.83 24.14
CA LEU A 375 1.16 6.92 23.94
C LEU A 375 0.69 5.58 23.39
N VAL A 376 -0.43 5.04 23.93
CA VAL A 376 -1.07 3.84 23.38
C VAL A 376 -1.50 4.06 21.93
N PHE A 377 -2.15 5.17 21.61
CA PHE A 377 -2.53 5.48 20.23
C PHE A 377 -1.32 5.66 19.30
N ALA A 378 -0.20 6.20 19.78
CA ALA A 378 1.02 6.28 19.00
C ALA A 378 1.56 4.88 18.64
N GLU A 379 1.59 3.97 19.61
CA GLU A 379 2.02 2.59 19.39
C GLU A 379 1.08 1.82 18.45
N GLN A 380 -0.23 1.97 18.66
CA GLN A 380 -1.25 1.42 17.76
C GLN A 380 -1.12 1.97 16.34
N LEU A 381 -0.86 3.28 16.18
CA LEU A 381 -0.63 3.91 14.88
C LEU A 381 0.59 3.33 14.18
N THR A 382 1.73 3.17 14.88
CA THR A 382 2.91 2.53 14.28
C THR A 382 2.63 1.10 13.83
N THR A 383 1.86 0.35 14.61
CA THR A 383 1.47 -1.03 14.29
C THR A 383 0.55 -1.09 13.07
N LEU A 384 -0.46 -0.20 13.00
CA LEU A 384 -1.41 -0.12 11.89
C LEU A 384 -0.78 0.40 10.60
N LEU A 385 0.21 1.29 10.69
CA LEU A 385 1.03 1.68 9.54
C LEU A 385 2.07 0.61 9.16
N GLY A 386 2.22 -0.43 9.99
CA GLY A 386 3.16 -1.51 9.78
C GLY A 386 4.61 -1.06 9.88
N VAL A 387 4.94 -0.10 10.75
CA VAL A 387 6.32 0.30 11.05
C VAL A 387 7.03 -0.88 11.73
N PRO A 388 8.27 -1.24 11.36
CA PRO A 388 9.00 -2.32 12.04
C PRO A 388 9.23 -1.96 13.50
N GLN A 389 9.34 -2.93 14.42
CA GLN A 389 9.60 -2.62 15.84
C GLN A 389 11.10 -2.51 16.15
N THR A 390 11.91 -3.07 15.28
CA THR A 390 13.37 -3.15 15.36
C THR A 390 13.97 -2.61 14.06
N PRO A 391 15.10 -1.88 14.12
CA PRO A 391 15.85 -1.47 15.30
C PRO A 391 15.17 -0.33 16.09
N PRO A 392 15.61 0.00 17.32
CA PRO A 392 14.90 0.97 18.18
C PRO A 392 14.90 2.41 17.64
N SER A 393 15.78 2.76 16.70
CA SER A 393 15.81 4.12 16.14
C SER A 393 14.64 4.37 15.19
N LEU A 394 13.87 5.44 15.41
CA LEU A 394 12.71 5.75 14.56
C LEU A 394 13.10 6.03 13.10
N SER A 395 14.21 6.72 12.87
CA SER A 395 14.67 7.07 11.52
C SER A 395 15.02 5.84 10.68
N LEU A 396 15.72 4.85 11.25
CA LEU A 396 15.96 3.59 10.54
C LEU A 396 14.66 2.84 10.27
N ARG A 397 13.73 2.77 11.24
CA ARG A 397 12.41 2.13 11.07
C ARG A 397 11.61 2.76 9.93
N ILE A 398 11.63 4.09 9.81
CA ILE A 398 10.96 4.81 8.72
C ILE A 398 11.66 4.55 7.38
N SER A 399 13.00 4.53 7.35
CA SER A 399 13.74 4.22 6.12
C SER A 399 13.48 2.80 5.62
N SER A 400 13.42 1.84 6.54
CA SER A 400 13.07 0.44 6.28
C SER A 400 11.65 0.35 5.74
N LEU A 401 10.69 0.98 6.43
CA LEU A 401 9.31 1.06 5.96
C LEU A 401 9.20 1.64 4.54
N ALA A 402 9.96 2.69 4.22
CA ALA A 402 9.94 3.28 2.88
C ALA A 402 10.39 2.28 1.80
N ARG A 403 11.44 1.50 2.06
CA ARG A 403 11.92 0.45 1.14
C ARG A 403 10.94 -0.72 1.03
N GLU A 404 10.38 -1.17 2.15
CA GLU A 404 9.32 -2.19 2.18
C GLU A 404 8.09 -1.75 1.35
N ARG A 405 7.61 -0.51 1.54
CA ARG A 405 6.44 0.02 0.80
C ARG A 405 6.74 0.21 -0.68
N ALA A 406 7.92 0.73 -1.04
CA ALA A 406 8.31 0.87 -2.44
C ALA A 406 8.35 -0.49 -3.15
N THR A 407 8.91 -1.51 -2.50
CA THR A 407 8.96 -2.88 -3.03
C THR A 407 7.56 -3.46 -3.21
N SER A 408 6.69 -3.31 -2.21
CA SER A 408 5.29 -3.77 -2.27
C SER A 408 4.51 -3.09 -3.40
N LEU A 409 4.73 -1.78 -3.61
CA LEU A 409 4.09 -1.03 -4.69
C LEU A 409 4.56 -1.48 -6.07
N ILE A 410 5.87 -1.68 -6.26
CA ILE A 410 6.43 -2.20 -7.52
C ILE A 410 5.83 -3.57 -7.82
N LEU A 411 5.78 -4.47 -6.83
CA LEU A 411 5.19 -5.79 -7.00
C LEU A 411 3.70 -5.73 -7.38
N SER A 412 2.92 -4.91 -6.67
CA SER A 412 1.49 -4.74 -6.92
C SER A 412 1.20 -4.16 -8.32
N ALA A 413 1.95 -3.13 -8.73
CA ALA A 413 1.82 -2.51 -10.04
C ALA A 413 2.25 -3.46 -11.17
N SER A 414 3.35 -4.20 -11.00
CA SER A 414 3.84 -5.19 -11.97
C SER A 414 2.83 -6.33 -12.15
N SER A 415 2.27 -6.84 -11.05
CA SER A 415 1.20 -7.84 -11.09
C SER A 415 -0.05 -7.33 -11.82
N THR A 416 -0.44 -6.07 -11.57
CA THR A 416 -1.57 -5.42 -12.24
C THR A 416 -1.33 -5.27 -13.75
N LEU A 417 -0.11 -4.88 -14.16
CA LEU A 417 0.27 -4.81 -15.58
C LEU A 417 0.20 -6.20 -16.23
N GLY A 418 0.70 -7.25 -15.58
CA GLY A 418 0.61 -8.62 -16.09
C GLY A 418 -0.83 -9.12 -16.23
N ALA A 419 -1.68 -8.83 -15.25
CA ALA A 419 -3.11 -9.17 -15.32
C ALA A 419 -3.79 -8.44 -16.48
N LEU A 420 -3.50 -7.15 -16.68
CA LEU A 420 -4.02 -6.36 -17.80
C LEU A 420 -3.52 -6.91 -19.14
N ALA A 421 -2.24 -7.24 -19.26
CA ALA A 421 -1.68 -7.83 -20.48
C ALA A 421 -2.41 -9.13 -20.85
N ARG A 422 -2.59 -10.05 -19.89
CA ARG A 422 -3.34 -11.31 -20.10
C ARG A 422 -4.80 -11.07 -20.47
N LEU A 423 -5.45 -10.09 -19.85
CA LEU A 423 -6.83 -9.72 -20.16
C LEU A 423 -6.94 -9.22 -21.61
N THR A 424 -6.02 -8.33 -22.03
CA THR A 424 -6.04 -7.74 -23.37
C THR A 424 -5.80 -8.78 -24.46
N LEU A 425 -4.95 -9.79 -24.20
CA LEU A 425 -4.73 -10.90 -25.13
C LEU A 425 -5.96 -11.81 -25.25
N LYS A 426 -6.67 -12.05 -24.14
CA LYS A 426 -7.87 -12.92 -24.13
C LYS A 426 -9.11 -12.25 -24.72
N LEU A 427 -9.28 -10.95 -24.53
CA LEU A 427 -10.48 -10.21 -24.91
C LEU A 427 -10.18 -9.24 -26.06
N THR A 428 -10.02 -9.78 -27.27
CA THR A 428 -9.69 -9.00 -28.48
C THR A 428 -10.85 -8.13 -28.98
N SER A 429 -12.08 -8.42 -28.55
CA SER A 429 -13.30 -7.69 -28.94
C SER A 429 -13.61 -6.46 -28.09
N ILE A 430 -12.76 -6.10 -27.13
CA ILE A 430 -12.96 -4.96 -26.22
C ILE A 430 -12.15 -3.74 -26.68
N ALA A 431 -12.79 -2.57 -26.65
CA ALA A 431 -12.14 -1.29 -26.91
C ALA A 431 -11.08 -0.98 -25.85
N ILE A 432 -9.91 -0.53 -26.29
CA ILE A 432 -8.87 0.00 -25.40
C ILE A 432 -8.81 1.51 -25.64
N PRO A 433 -9.23 2.34 -24.66
CA PRO A 433 -9.12 3.80 -24.75
C PRO A 433 -7.67 4.29 -24.63
N ASP A 434 -7.35 5.42 -25.27
CA ASP A 434 -6.03 6.05 -25.18
C ASP A 434 -5.63 6.43 -23.75
N SER A 435 -6.60 6.70 -22.88
CA SER A 435 -6.33 6.98 -21.47
C SER A 435 -5.75 5.78 -20.73
N VAL A 436 -6.09 4.55 -21.16
CA VAL A 436 -5.54 3.33 -20.59
C VAL A 436 -4.10 3.16 -21.08
N ALA A 437 -3.85 3.32 -22.39
CA ALA A 437 -2.51 3.26 -22.96
C ALA A 437 -1.55 4.27 -22.28
N LYS A 438 -1.96 5.53 -22.17
CA LYS A 438 -1.19 6.57 -21.46
C LYS A 438 -0.95 6.23 -19.99
N SER A 439 -1.93 5.65 -19.31
CA SER A 439 -1.78 5.19 -17.92
C SER A 439 -0.78 4.04 -17.81
N VAL A 440 -0.77 3.11 -18.78
CA VAL A 440 0.18 1.99 -18.83
C VAL A 440 1.59 2.51 -19.06
N ASP A 441 1.79 3.41 -20.03
CA ASP A 441 3.10 4.02 -20.31
C ASP A 441 3.63 4.80 -19.10
N ALA A 442 2.78 5.62 -18.46
CA ALA A 442 3.12 6.34 -17.24
C ALA A 442 3.47 5.38 -16.08
N THR A 443 2.75 4.25 -15.97
CA THR A 443 3.03 3.24 -14.94
C THR A 443 4.39 2.59 -15.16
N ILE A 444 4.70 2.18 -16.39
CA ILE A 444 5.99 1.57 -16.74
C ILE A 444 7.13 2.55 -16.50
N TYR A 445 6.96 3.82 -16.89
CA TYR A 445 7.94 4.88 -16.64
C TYR A 445 8.21 5.08 -15.14
N ARG A 446 7.15 5.14 -14.32
CA ARG A 446 7.28 5.28 -12.86
C ARG A 446 7.91 4.04 -12.21
N LEU A 447 7.61 2.85 -12.72
CA LEU A 447 8.24 1.60 -12.25
C LEU A 447 9.75 1.60 -12.52
N ASP A 448 10.17 2.01 -13.71
CA ASP A 448 11.59 2.12 -14.07
C ASP A 448 12.32 3.14 -13.17
N GLN A 449 11.71 4.32 -12.95
CA GLN A 449 12.25 5.30 -12.00
C GLN A 449 12.34 4.75 -10.57
N ALA A 450 11.29 4.07 -10.10
CA ALA A 450 11.27 3.50 -8.75
C ALA A 450 12.36 2.44 -8.58
N CYS A 451 12.52 1.54 -9.55
CA CYS A 451 13.58 0.53 -9.55
C CYS A 451 14.98 1.17 -9.54
N ARG A 452 15.21 2.19 -10.38
CA ARG A 452 16.50 2.91 -10.39
C ARG A 452 16.79 3.61 -9.07
N ASN A 453 15.79 4.24 -8.46
CA ASN A 453 15.96 4.95 -7.18
C ASN A 453 16.24 3.98 -6.03
N LEU A 454 15.56 2.83 -5.99
CA LEU A 454 15.85 1.76 -5.04
C LEU A 454 17.29 1.25 -5.20
N ASN A 455 17.68 0.94 -6.44
CA ASN A 455 19.02 0.43 -6.75
C ASN A 455 20.13 1.49 -6.61
N ALA A 456 19.78 2.78 -6.54
CA ALA A 456 20.72 3.86 -6.24
C ALA A 456 20.81 4.19 -4.74
N GLY A 457 20.02 3.54 -3.88
CA GLY A 457 19.95 3.83 -2.45
C GLY A 457 19.24 5.15 -2.11
N GLN A 458 18.56 5.76 -3.09
CA GLN A 458 17.79 7.01 -2.91
C GLN A 458 16.38 6.68 -2.40
N SER A 459 16.30 6.14 -1.18
CA SER A 459 15.04 5.76 -0.53
C SER A 459 14.45 6.83 0.39
N ASN A 460 15.12 7.98 0.55
CA ASN A 460 14.61 9.10 1.34
C ASN A 460 13.33 9.65 0.68
N GLY A 461 12.23 9.70 1.46
CA GLY A 461 10.81 9.76 1.06
C GLY A 461 10.33 10.73 -0.04
N ARG A 462 11.20 11.53 -0.65
CA ARG A 462 10.89 12.35 -1.83
C ARG A 462 10.49 11.50 -3.05
N ALA A 463 10.96 10.26 -3.16
CA ALA A 463 10.58 9.35 -4.25
C ALA A 463 9.11 8.86 -4.14
N VAL A 464 8.55 8.83 -2.92
CA VAL A 464 7.19 8.35 -2.67
C VAL A 464 6.18 9.50 -2.75
N GLY A 465 6.54 10.70 -2.27
CA GLY A 465 5.63 11.86 -2.25
C GLY A 465 5.44 12.58 -3.60
N HIS A 466 6.48 12.74 -4.42
CA HIS A 466 6.40 13.58 -5.64
C HIS A 466 6.28 12.80 -6.95
N GLY A 467 6.60 11.50 -6.98
CA GLY A 467 6.51 10.68 -8.20
C GLY A 467 5.11 10.09 -8.47
N TRP A 468 4.24 10.06 -7.45
CA TRP A 468 2.99 9.30 -7.50
C TRP A 468 1.73 10.18 -7.52
N VAL A 469 1.81 11.47 -7.16
CA VAL A 469 0.63 12.27 -6.77
C VAL A 469 0.24 13.40 -7.73
N GLU A 470 1.05 13.84 -8.69
CA GLU A 470 0.56 14.82 -9.68
C GLU A 470 -0.29 14.12 -10.77
N GLY A 471 -1.55 13.84 -10.44
CA GLY A 471 -2.62 13.94 -11.41
C GLY A 471 -3.06 15.40 -11.41
N ASP A 472 -2.66 16.16 -12.43
CA ASP A 472 -2.99 17.59 -12.58
C ASP A 472 -4.45 17.88 -12.21
N PRO A 473 -4.73 18.70 -11.18
CA PRO A 473 -6.09 19.12 -10.83
C PRO A 473 -6.75 19.98 -11.92
N GLU A 474 -5.98 20.47 -12.91
CA GLU A 474 -6.53 21.12 -14.10
C GLU A 474 -7.18 20.13 -15.09
N VAL A 475 -6.74 18.87 -15.13
CA VAL A 475 -7.28 17.86 -16.05
C VAL A 475 -8.62 17.30 -15.56
N THR A 476 -8.81 17.18 -14.25
CA THR A 476 -10.10 16.80 -13.65
C THR A 476 -11.12 17.93 -13.69
N ARG A 477 -10.68 19.20 -13.58
CA ARG A 477 -11.56 20.38 -13.72
C ARG A 477 -12.00 20.63 -15.17
N LYS A 478 -11.12 20.41 -16.17
CA LYS A 478 -11.54 20.43 -17.59
C LYS A 478 -12.48 19.26 -17.94
N LYS A 479 -12.27 18.06 -17.39
CA LYS A 479 -13.17 16.93 -17.61
C LYS A 479 -14.57 17.14 -17.04
N SER A 480 -14.70 17.81 -15.90
CA SER A 480 -16.03 18.11 -15.33
C SER A 480 -16.74 19.22 -16.10
N GLU A 481 -16.03 20.25 -16.58
CA GLU A 481 -16.60 21.30 -17.43
C GLU A 481 -17.00 20.78 -18.83
N ASP A 482 -16.24 19.86 -19.42
CA ASP A 482 -16.56 19.26 -20.72
C ASP A 482 -17.72 18.25 -20.63
N LEU A 483 -17.87 17.52 -19.52
CA LEU A 483 -19.05 16.67 -19.27
C LEU A 483 -20.33 17.48 -19.03
N VAL A 484 -20.22 18.67 -18.42
CA VAL A 484 -21.37 19.57 -18.23
C VAL A 484 -21.77 20.24 -19.54
N LYS A 485 -20.82 20.64 -20.39
CA LYS A 485 -21.09 21.17 -21.74
C LYS A 485 -21.68 20.12 -22.69
N SER A 486 -21.24 18.87 -22.61
CA SER A 486 -21.80 17.76 -23.41
C SER A 486 -23.26 17.45 -23.03
N LYS A 487 -23.62 17.49 -21.73
CA LYS A 487 -25.00 17.32 -21.27
C LYS A 487 -25.94 18.46 -21.68
N HIS A 488 -25.43 19.69 -21.84
CA HIS A 488 -26.25 20.80 -22.34
C HIS A 488 -26.47 20.77 -23.85
N SER A 489 -25.51 20.27 -24.63
CA SER A 489 -25.67 20.11 -26.08
C SER A 489 -26.70 19.03 -26.44
N LEU A 490 -26.75 17.91 -25.70
CA LEU A 490 -27.71 16.82 -25.90
C LEU A 490 -29.15 17.15 -25.47
N LYS A 491 -29.38 18.21 -24.69
CA LYS A 491 -30.73 18.70 -24.32
C LYS A 491 -31.30 19.74 -25.29
N SER A 492 -30.52 20.19 -26.27
CA SER A 492 -30.95 21.17 -27.29
C SER A 492 -31.41 20.52 -28.61
N ILE A 493 -31.38 19.18 -28.71
CA ILE A 493 -31.74 18.42 -29.92
C ILE A 493 -32.84 17.38 -29.61
N SER A 494 -33.69 17.63 -28.61
CA SER A 494 -34.96 16.91 -28.43
C SER A 494 -36.14 17.85 -28.44
#